data_AF-A0A645G1Y0-F1
#
_entry.id   AF-A0A645G1Y0-F1
#
_cell.length_a   1.000
_cell.length_b   1.000
_cell.length_c   1.000
_cell.angle_alpha   90.00
_cell.angle_beta   90.00
_cell.angle_gamma   90.00
#
_symmetry.space_group_name_H-M   'P 1'
#
loop_
_entity.id
_entity.type
_entity.pdbx_description
1 polymer ?
#
loop_
_entity_poly.entity_id
_entity_poly.type
_entity_poly.pdbx_seq_one_letter_code
_entity_poly.pdbx_strand_id
1 'polypeptide(L)'
;MAIKCTNVAAQAYLTMRVEAEKATGQMMVSDNPDLGFIVADSSGNPLTPNNLSSNIPFQLDDNAAARVGIRAWPVSVTGNKPTEGPFTARGYLRVDYD
;
A
#
# COMPACT_ATOMS: atom_id res chain seq x y z
N MET A 1 -4.24 3.30 -9.46
CA MET A 1 -3.35 2.38 -10.18
C MET A 1 -4.17 1.49 -11.10
N ALA A 2 -3.67 1.14 -12.29
CA ALA A 2 -4.33 0.19 -13.19
C ALA A 2 -3.61 -1.16 -13.12
N ILE A 3 -4.38 -2.24 -12.99
CA ILE A 3 -3.91 -3.63 -12.94
C ILE A 3 -4.46 -4.30 -14.19
N LYS A 4 -3.59 -4.95 -14.98
CA LYS A 4 -3.98 -5.80 -16.10
C LYS A 4 -3.32 -7.15 -15.92
N CYS A 5 -4.14 -8.19 -15.76
CA CYS A 5 -3.67 -9.55 -15.60
C CYS A 5 -3.69 -10.26 -16.97
N THR A 6 -2.69 -11.09 -17.24
CA THR A 6 -2.68 -11.96 -18.44
C THR A 6 -2.84 -13.40 -17.97
N ASN A 7 -3.60 -14.21 -18.72
CA ASN A 7 -3.91 -15.61 -18.37
C ASN A 7 -4.66 -15.81 -17.04
N VAL A 8 -5.46 -14.83 -16.63
CA VAL A 8 -6.35 -14.92 -15.46
C VAL A 8 -7.78 -14.94 -15.94
N ALA A 9 -8.64 -15.70 -15.26
CA ALA A 9 -10.07 -15.68 -15.55
C ALA A 9 -10.61 -14.24 -15.45
N ALA A 10 -11.42 -13.83 -16.43
CA ALA A 10 -12.22 -12.63 -16.29
C ALA A 10 -13.03 -12.73 -14.98
N GLN A 11 -13.24 -11.59 -14.31
CA GLN A 11 -13.99 -11.53 -13.05
C GLN A 11 -13.36 -12.23 -11.84
N ALA A 12 -12.07 -12.60 -11.89
CA ALA A 12 -11.36 -13.13 -10.73
C ALA A 12 -11.32 -12.14 -9.56
N TYR A 13 -11.45 -12.66 -8.34
CA TYR A 13 -11.26 -11.93 -7.09
C TYR A 13 -9.79 -11.97 -6.69
N LEU A 14 -9.25 -10.79 -6.40
CA LEU A 14 -7.86 -10.60 -6.01
C LEU A 14 -7.82 -9.67 -4.80
N THR A 15 -6.73 -9.76 -4.04
CA THR A 15 -6.45 -8.84 -2.95
C THR A 15 -5.15 -8.09 -3.23
N MET A 16 -5.09 -6.82 -2.79
CA MET A 16 -3.86 -6.02 -2.84
C MET A 16 -3.42 -5.66 -1.42
N ARG A 17 -2.15 -5.83 -1.11
CA ARG A 17 -1.57 -5.46 0.19
C ARG A 17 -0.27 -4.70 0.04
N VAL A 18 0.10 -4.00 1.10
CA VAL A 18 1.37 -3.24 1.18
C VAL A 18 2.42 -4.09 1.86
N GLU A 19 3.58 -4.22 1.23
CA GLU A 19 4.82 -4.68 1.86
C GLU A 19 5.78 -3.51 1.98
N ALA A 20 6.52 -3.42 3.08
CA ALA A 20 7.49 -2.35 3.29
C ALA A 20 8.77 -2.88 3.92
N GLU A 21 9.91 -2.34 3.49
CA GLU A 21 11.23 -2.72 4.02
C GLU A 21 11.37 -2.34 5.50
N LYS A 22 10.85 -1.17 5.86
CA LYS A 22 10.77 -0.70 7.25
C LYS A 22 9.33 -0.29 7.56
N ALA A 23 8.75 -0.88 8.60
CA ALA A 23 7.38 -0.60 9.01
C ALA A 23 7.25 -0.51 10.53
N THR A 24 6.32 0.32 10.99
CA THR A 24 5.90 0.40 12.39
C THR A 24 4.41 0.71 12.46
N GLY A 25 3.63 -0.18 13.07
CA GLY A 25 2.18 -0.12 13.02
C GLY A 25 1.67 -0.04 11.56
N GLN A 26 0.94 1.03 11.24
CA GLN A 26 0.38 1.29 9.91
C GLN A 26 1.30 2.14 9.01
N MET A 27 2.53 2.41 9.44
CA MET A 27 3.42 3.36 8.78
C MET A 27 4.54 2.63 8.06
N MET A 28 4.83 3.05 6.83
CA MET A 28 6.10 2.78 6.17
C MET A 28 7.13 3.80 6.65
N VAL A 29 8.21 3.34 7.29
CA VAL A 29 9.24 4.21 7.83
C VAL A 29 10.23 4.58 6.72
N SER A 30 10.58 5.86 6.64
CA SER A 30 11.55 6.34 5.64
C SER A 30 13.00 6.08 6.05
N ASP A 31 13.94 6.59 5.27
CA ASP A 31 15.34 6.77 5.66
C ASP A 31 15.52 7.75 6.83
N ASN A 32 14.52 8.59 7.12
CA ASN A 32 14.40 9.39 8.34
C ASN A 32 13.52 8.67 9.38
N PRO A 33 14.03 8.31 10.56
CA PRO A 33 13.29 7.51 11.54
C PRO A 33 12.09 8.24 12.17
N ASP A 34 12.06 9.57 12.14
CA ASP A 34 10.98 10.37 12.72
C ASP A 34 9.84 10.63 11.74
N LEU A 35 10.00 10.22 10.47
CA LEU A 35 9.05 10.47 9.40
C LEU A 35 8.78 9.21 8.57
N GLY A 36 7.50 9.00 8.27
CA GLY A 36 7.05 7.87 7.48
C GLY A 36 5.85 8.25 6.65
N PHE A 37 5.24 7.23 6.05
CA PHE A 37 4.05 7.38 5.22
C PHE A 37 2.99 6.38 5.63
N ILE A 38 1.74 6.82 5.68
CA ILE A 38 0.60 5.92 5.67
C ILE A 38 0.19 5.71 4.22
N VAL A 39 -0.09 4.46 3.88
CA VAL A 39 -0.77 4.09 2.62
C VAL A 39 -2.16 3.59 2.98
N ALA A 40 -3.17 4.06 2.26
CA ALA A 40 -4.57 3.77 2.53
C ALA A 40 -5.33 3.45 1.24
N ASP A 41 -6.50 2.86 1.39
CA ASP A 41 -7.45 2.68 0.29
C ASP A 41 -8.02 4.03 -0.21
N SER A 42 -8.88 3.97 -1.23
CA SER A 42 -9.54 5.15 -1.79
C SER A 42 -10.46 5.89 -0.82
N SER A 43 -10.90 5.23 0.25
CA SER A 43 -11.76 5.77 1.31
C SER A 43 -10.94 6.40 2.44
N GLY A 44 -9.62 6.18 2.46
CA GLY A 44 -8.71 6.66 3.50
C GLY A 44 -8.49 5.67 4.64
N ASN A 45 -8.91 4.41 4.52
CA ASN A 45 -8.63 3.38 5.51
C ASN A 45 -7.17 2.92 5.41
N PRO A 46 -6.35 3.07 6.46
CA PRO A 46 -4.94 2.71 6.41
C PRO A 46 -4.71 1.21 6.22
N LEU A 47 -3.73 0.87 5.37
CA LEU A 47 -3.19 -0.46 5.24
C LEU A 47 -2.02 -0.64 6.19
N THR A 48 -2.01 -1.76 6.90
CA THR A 48 -0.91 -2.17 7.78
C THR A 48 0.13 -2.89 6.92
N PRO A 49 1.34 -2.33 6.72
CA PRO A 49 2.36 -2.99 5.92
C PRO A 49 2.74 -4.35 6.51
N ASN A 50 3.07 -5.31 5.64
CA ASN A 50 3.50 -6.67 6.02
C ASN A 50 2.45 -7.48 6.80
N ASN A 51 1.17 -7.08 6.75
CA ASN A 51 0.07 -7.82 7.37
C ASN A 51 -0.85 -8.43 6.30
N LEU A 52 -0.98 -9.76 6.30
CA LEU A 52 -1.80 -10.51 5.33
C LEU A 52 -3.30 -10.18 5.44
N SER A 53 -3.80 -9.82 6.63
CA SER A 53 -5.20 -9.45 6.81
C SER A 53 -5.50 -7.99 6.48
N SER A 54 -4.47 -7.18 6.20
CA SER A 54 -4.63 -5.77 5.82
C SER A 54 -4.48 -5.63 4.31
N ASN A 55 -5.59 -5.85 3.61
CA ASN A 55 -5.64 -5.87 2.17
C ASN A 55 -6.86 -5.11 1.61
N ILE A 56 -6.80 -4.80 0.32
CA ILE A 56 -7.90 -4.22 -0.46
C ILE A 56 -8.39 -5.30 -1.42
N PRO A 57 -9.60 -5.83 -1.24
CA PRO A 57 -10.20 -6.73 -2.21
C PRO A 57 -10.63 -5.94 -3.46
N PHE A 58 -10.43 -6.53 -4.63
CA PHE A 58 -10.93 -5.99 -5.89
C PHE A 58 -11.22 -7.12 -6.88
N GLN A 59 -12.11 -6.84 -7.82
CA GLN A 59 -12.48 -7.78 -8.87
C GLN A 59 -11.97 -7.28 -10.21
N LEU A 60 -11.50 -8.19 -11.04
CA LEU A 60 -11.19 -7.90 -12.44
C LEU A 60 -12.48 -7.69 -13.25
N ASP A 61 -12.42 -6.87 -14.28
CA ASP A 61 -13.49 -6.73 -15.27
C ASP A 61 -13.42 -7.85 -16.34
N ASP A 62 -14.31 -7.78 -17.32
CA ASP A 62 -14.37 -8.73 -18.44
C ASP A 62 -13.10 -8.73 -19.32
N ASN A 63 -12.27 -7.70 -19.21
CA ASN A 63 -10.97 -7.58 -19.89
C ASN A 63 -9.80 -8.03 -19.01
N ALA A 64 -10.07 -8.69 -17.88
CA ALA A 64 -9.08 -9.05 -16.86
C ALA A 64 -8.29 -7.83 -16.33
N ALA A 65 -8.96 -6.68 -16.21
CA ALA A 65 -8.39 -5.43 -15.73
C ALA A 65 -9.12 -4.87 -14.51
N ALA A 66 -8.41 -4.14 -13.66
CA ALA A 66 -9.01 -3.44 -12.52
C ALA A 66 -8.32 -2.11 -12.28
N ARG A 67 -9.03 -1.18 -11.64
CA ARG A 67 -8.46 0.06 -11.12
C ARG A 67 -8.63 0.12 -9.62
N VAL A 68 -7.51 0.16 -8.91
CA VAL A 68 -7.50 0.29 -7.45
C VAL A 68 -6.98 1.67 -7.08
N GLY A 69 -7.78 2.41 -6.33
CA GLY A 69 -7.42 3.72 -5.79
C GLY A 69 -6.67 3.56 -4.47
N ILE A 70 -5.56 4.29 -4.32
CA ILE A 70 -4.79 4.36 -3.08
C ILE A 70 -4.49 5.82 -2.75
N ARG A 71 -4.31 6.10 -1.47
CA ARG A 71 -3.87 7.39 -0.94
C ARG A 71 -2.61 7.20 -0.13
N ALA A 72 -1.72 8.18 -0.15
CA ALA A 72 -0.55 8.19 0.71
C ALA A 72 -0.28 9.60 1.23
N TRP A 73 0.12 9.70 2.50
CA TRP A 73 0.47 10.97 3.13
C TRP A 73 1.58 10.78 4.16
N PRO A 74 2.44 11.79 4.38
CA PRO A 74 3.49 11.72 5.38
C PRO A 74 2.90 11.80 6.79
N VAL A 75 3.55 11.15 7.75
CA VAL A 75 3.22 11.17 9.17
C VAL A 75 4.50 11.23 10.02
N SER A 76 4.39 11.79 11.22
CA SER A 76 5.45 11.66 12.22
C SER A 76 5.38 10.26 12.84
N VAL A 77 6.52 9.58 12.88
CA VAL A 77 6.62 8.22 13.44
C VAL A 77 6.83 8.26 14.95
N THR A 78 7.65 9.19 15.43
CA THR A 78 8.10 9.25 16.83
C THR A 78 7.50 10.44 17.60
N GLY A 79 6.96 11.44 16.91
CA GLY A 79 6.57 12.74 17.47
C GLY A 79 7.71 13.76 17.55
N ASN A 80 8.95 13.37 17.25
CA ASN A 80 10.08 14.29 17.21
C ASN A 80 10.12 15.10 15.90
N LYS A 81 10.80 16.25 15.91
CA LYS A 81 11.08 17.02 14.70
C LYS A 81 11.99 16.19 13.78
N PRO A 82 11.56 15.85 12.55
CA PRO A 82 12.43 15.15 11.61
C PRO A 82 13.67 15.95 11.26
N THR A 83 14.78 15.24 11.01
CA THR A 83 15.99 15.87 10.46
C THR A 83 15.69 16.49 9.10
N GLU A 84 16.16 17.72 8.88
CA GLU A 84 15.93 18.47 7.64
C GLU A 84 16.65 17.83 6.46
N GLY A 85 15.97 17.74 5.32
CA GLY A 85 16.50 17.14 4.10
C GLY A 85 15.45 16.32 3.35
N PRO A 86 15.79 15.81 2.15
CA PRO A 86 14.94 14.87 1.44
C PRO A 86 14.83 13.56 2.22
N PHE A 87 13.69 12.89 2.09
CA PHE A 87 13.44 11.59 2.70
C PHE A 87 12.74 10.66 1.70
N THR A 88 13.02 9.37 1.83
CA THR A 88 12.47 8.33 0.95
C THR A 88 12.05 7.10 1.74
N ALA A 89 10.91 6.52 1.38
CA ALA A 89 10.46 5.22 1.90
C ALA A 89 10.21 4.28 0.72
N ARG A 90 10.48 2.99 0.91
CA ARG A 90 10.25 1.97 -0.10
C ARG A 90 9.27 0.91 0.39
N GLY A 91 8.27 0.65 -0.44
CA GLY A 91 7.32 -0.43 -0.28
C GLY A 91 6.86 -0.96 -1.63
N TYR A 92 6.22 -2.12 -1.59
CA TYR A 92 5.70 -2.84 -2.74
C TYR A 92 4.18 -3.02 -2.57
N LEU A 93 3.45 -2.89 -3.68
CA LEU A 93 2.07 -3.32 -3.75
C LEU A 93 2.08 -4.75 -4.27
N ARG A 94 1.64 -5.68 -3.44
CA ARG A 94 1.54 -7.09 -3.81
C ARG A 94 0.09 -7.43 -4.09
N VAL A 95 -0.13 -8.14 -5.19
CA VAL A 95 -1.43 -8.64 -5.59
C VAL A 95 -1.40 -10.15 -5.45
N ASP A 96 -2.31 -10.69 -4.65
CA ASP A 96 -2.46 -12.12 -4.39
C ASP A 96 -3.88 -12.56 -4.80
N TYR A 97 -4.06 -13.84 -5.14
CA TYR A 97 -5.41 -14.40 -5.30
C TYR A 97 -6.06 -14.56 -3.93
N ASP A 98 -7.36 -14.33 -3.87
CA ASP A 98 -8.18 -14.69 -2.70
C ASP A 98 -8.50 -16.20 -2.70
#